data_AF-A0A9W7A7T9-F1
#
_entry.id   AF-A0A9W7A7T9-F1
#
_cell.length_a   1.000
_cell.length_b   1.000
_cell.length_c   1.000
_cell.angle_alpha   90.00
_cell.angle_beta   90.00
_cell.angle_gamma   90.00
#
_symmetry.space_group_name_H-M   'P 1'
#
loop_
_entity.id
_entity.type
_entity.pdbx_description
1 polymer ?
#
loop_
_entity_poly.entity_id
_entity_poly.type
_entity_poly.pdbx_seq_one_letter_code
_entity_poly.pdbx_strand_id
1 'polypeptide(L)'
;MALNSDSKQVIEAHLHVAKVERDSAASRVELYEKMLKEGFNEPEEETKEEGSSKKKRKITPKRDVNGNPIAKKVSAYNVFLKKTLKDSKDSGEKPFKTFAEVAEMWKNITDSQKAHYEELAKDLNEKATEERLALGSASGGAGAAPNSPVVEAVAVAMSEESAVKISKSEKKKKKKKEKKARKESMGSEATFDS
;
A
#
# COMPACT_ATOMS: atom_id res chain seq x y z
N MET A 1 0.43 -52.16 -38.48
CA MET A 1 1.52 -51.20 -38.23
C MET A 1 2.01 -51.41 -36.81
N ALA A 2 3.21 -51.95 -36.63
CA ALA A 2 3.79 -52.15 -35.30
C ALA A 2 4.42 -50.83 -34.83
N LEU A 3 4.10 -50.40 -33.61
CA LEU A 3 4.75 -49.24 -33.00
C LEU A 3 6.23 -49.55 -32.75
N ASN A 4 7.11 -48.62 -33.12
CA ASN A 4 8.55 -48.71 -32.87
C ASN A 4 8.82 -48.87 -31.36
N SER A 5 9.85 -49.64 -31.02
CA SER A 5 10.25 -49.96 -29.64
C SER A 5 10.39 -48.69 -28.78
N ASP A 6 11.00 -47.64 -29.35
CA ASP A 6 11.24 -46.38 -28.67
C ASP A 6 9.94 -45.65 -28.32
N SER A 7 8.92 -45.71 -29.19
CA SER A 7 7.62 -45.09 -28.92
C SER A 7 6.90 -45.78 -27.76
N LYS A 8 7.10 -47.08 -27.55
CA LYS A 8 6.51 -47.81 -26.41
C LYS A 8 7.12 -47.37 -25.08
N GLN A 9 8.44 -47.17 -25.03
CA GLN A 9 9.12 -46.72 -23.82
C GLN A 9 8.68 -45.30 -23.40
N VAL A 10 8.48 -44.40 -24.36
CA VAL A 10 8.03 -43.02 -24.07
C VAL A 10 6.61 -42.99 -23.49
N ILE A 11 5.71 -43.83 -24.02
CA ILE A 11 4.33 -43.96 -23.52
C ILE A 11 4.32 -44.52 -22.11
N GLU A 12 5.15 -45.54 -21.84
CA GLU A 12 5.27 -46.15 -20.52
C GLU A 12 5.84 -45.17 -19.47
N ALA A 13 6.85 -44.38 -19.85
CA ALA A 13 7.39 -43.33 -18.98
C ALA A 13 6.33 -42.26 -18.63
N HIS A 14 5.53 -41.81 -19.61
CA HIS A 14 4.45 -40.84 -19.37
C HIS A 14 3.36 -41.40 -18.45
N LEU A 15 3.00 -42.68 -18.61
CA LEU A 15 2.06 -43.36 -17.72
C LEU A 15 2.58 -43.42 -16.28
N HIS A 16 3.88 -43.65 -16.09
CA HIS A 16 4.48 -43.67 -14.76
C HIS A 16 4.45 -42.29 -14.09
N VAL A 17 4.79 -41.21 -14.81
CA VAL A 17 4.72 -39.83 -14.29
C VAL A 17 3.29 -39.45 -13.89
N ALA A 18 2.31 -39.74 -14.76
CA ALA A 18 0.90 -39.47 -14.46
C ALA A 18 0.38 -40.26 -13.25
N LYS A 19 0.92 -41.46 -12.99
CA LYS A 19 0.57 -42.26 -11.82
C LYS A 19 1.14 -41.66 -10.53
N VAL A 20 2.40 -41.23 -10.55
CA VAL A 20 3.06 -40.57 -9.41
C VAL A 20 2.34 -39.27 -9.02
N GLU A 21 1.88 -38.48 -9.99
CA GLU A 21 1.12 -37.25 -9.71
C GLU A 21 -0.26 -37.53 -9.10
N ARG A 22 -0.97 -38.58 -9.55
CA ARG A 22 -2.25 -38.97 -8.94
C ARG A 22 -2.07 -39.47 -7.51
N ASP A 23 -1.07 -40.29 -7.27
CA ASP A 23 -0.78 -40.83 -5.93
C ASP A 23 -0.36 -39.69 -4.97
N SER A 24 0.40 -38.70 -5.46
CA SER A 24 0.73 -37.49 -4.69
C SER A 24 -0.48 -36.61 -4.40
N ALA A 25 -1.42 -36.47 -5.33
CA ALA A 25 -2.64 -35.70 -5.12
C ALA A 25 -3.56 -36.37 -4.08
N ALA A 26 -3.69 -37.70 -4.12
CA ALA A 26 -4.44 -38.46 -3.14
C ALA A 26 -3.87 -38.31 -1.73
N SER A 27 -2.54 -38.41 -1.58
CA SER A 27 -1.86 -38.20 -0.30
C SER A 27 -2.08 -36.78 0.27
N ARG A 28 -2.18 -35.77 -0.59
CA ARG A 28 -2.44 -34.38 -0.19
C ARG A 28 -3.86 -34.18 0.32
N VAL A 29 -4.85 -34.85 -0.28
CA VAL A 29 -6.25 -34.79 0.17
C VAL A 29 -6.42 -35.48 1.52
N GLU A 30 -5.82 -36.66 1.72
CA GLU A 30 -5.83 -37.35 3.01
C GLU A 30 -5.18 -36.51 4.12
N LEU A 31 -4.10 -35.78 3.82
CA LEU A 31 -3.46 -34.87 4.76
C LEU A 31 -4.43 -33.76 5.20
N TYR A 32 -5.17 -33.14 4.26
CA TYR A 32 -6.15 -32.10 4.61
C TYR A 32 -7.32 -32.67 5.41
N GLU A 33 -7.85 -33.83 5.03
CA GLU A 33 -8.95 -34.47 5.75
C GLU A 33 -8.55 -34.84 7.18
N LYS A 34 -7.30 -35.31 7.36
CA LYS A 34 -6.72 -35.55 8.70
C LYS A 34 -6.61 -34.27 9.53
N MET A 35 -6.12 -33.16 8.96
CA MET A 35 -6.05 -31.88 9.68
C MET A 35 -7.44 -31.31 10.03
N LEU A 36 -8.45 -31.55 9.20
CA LEU A 36 -9.84 -31.15 9.49
C LEU A 36 -10.46 -32.03 10.59
N LYS A 37 -10.14 -33.33 10.61
CA LYS A 37 -10.75 -34.31 11.51
C LYS A 37 -10.10 -34.36 12.89
N GLU A 38 -8.80 -34.11 12.98
CA GLU A 38 -8.11 -34.01 14.28
C GLU A 38 -8.48 -32.73 15.03
N GLY A 39 -9.24 -31.83 14.40
CA GLY A 39 -9.48 -30.50 14.91
C GLY A 39 -8.17 -29.73 14.86
N PHE A 40 -8.19 -28.58 14.22
CA PHE A 40 -7.20 -27.57 14.53
C PHE A 40 -7.45 -27.15 15.98
N ASN A 41 -6.99 -27.96 16.93
CA ASN A 41 -6.60 -27.51 18.26
C ASN A 41 -5.43 -26.57 17.96
N GLU A 42 -5.80 -25.34 17.60
CA GLU A 42 -4.97 -24.18 17.83
C GLU A 42 -4.38 -24.40 19.21
N PRO A 43 -3.05 -24.60 19.35
CA PRO A 43 -2.47 -24.71 20.67
C PRO A 43 -2.93 -23.44 21.36
N GLU A 44 -3.84 -23.59 22.33
CA GLU A 44 -4.02 -22.61 23.37
C GLU A 44 -2.66 -22.57 24.05
N GLU A 45 -1.74 -21.79 23.47
CA GLU A 45 -0.76 -21.12 24.29
C GLU A 45 -1.62 -20.44 25.35
N GLU A 46 -1.55 -20.98 26.57
CA GLU A 46 -1.84 -20.31 27.82
C GLU A 46 -0.97 -19.05 27.91
N THR A 47 -1.16 -18.13 26.98
CA THR A 47 -1.00 -16.73 27.23
C THR A 47 -2.00 -16.46 28.33
N LYS A 48 -1.47 -16.32 29.54
CA LYS A 48 -2.16 -15.67 30.64
C LYS A 48 -2.60 -14.30 30.13
N GLU A 49 -3.75 -14.24 29.47
CA GLU A 49 -4.56 -13.04 29.28
C GLU A 49 -5.10 -12.69 30.66
N GLU A 50 -4.20 -12.21 31.51
CA GLU A 50 -4.56 -11.41 32.65
C GLU A 50 -5.30 -10.22 32.06
N GLY A 51 -6.63 -10.26 32.20
CA GLY A 51 -7.61 -9.33 31.68
C GLY A 51 -7.34 -7.91 32.15
N SER A 52 -6.33 -7.29 31.54
CA SER A 52 -6.08 -5.88 31.59
C SER A 52 -7.16 -5.25 30.72
N SER A 53 -8.34 -5.06 31.31
CA SER A 53 -9.38 -4.14 30.87
C SER A 53 -8.76 -2.75 30.75
N LYS A 54 -7.99 -2.50 29.69
CA LYS A 54 -7.36 -1.21 29.41
C LYS A 54 -8.51 -0.27 29.09
N LYS A 55 -8.98 0.43 30.13
CA LYS A 55 -9.85 1.61 30.04
C LYS A 55 -9.40 2.39 28.81
N LYS A 56 -10.19 2.37 27.74
CA LYS A 56 -9.91 3.09 26.49
C LYS A 56 -9.81 4.57 26.85
N ARG A 57 -8.60 5.06 27.12
CA ARG A 57 -8.37 6.47 27.44
C ARG A 57 -8.79 7.24 26.19
N LYS A 58 -9.75 8.17 26.33
CA LYS A 58 -10.08 9.12 25.26
C LYS A 58 -8.78 9.85 24.90
N ILE A 59 -8.23 9.55 23.72
CA ILE A 59 -7.06 10.25 23.20
C ILE A 59 -7.57 11.62 22.76
N THR A 60 -7.42 12.62 23.63
CA THR A 60 -7.70 14.00 23.25
C THR A 60 -6.60 14.47 22.30
N PRO A 61 -6.94 15.00 21.10
CA PRO A 61 -5.94 15.53 20.18
C PRO A 61 -5.21 16.70 20.85
N LYS A 62 -3.89 16.79 20.66
CA LYS A 62 -3.11 17.92 21.16
C LYS A 62 -3.62 19.20 20.48
N ARG A 63 -3.91 20.21 21.29
CA ARG A 63 -4.33 21.54 20.83
C ARG A 63 -3.18 22.53 21.01
N ASP A 64 -3.11 23.53 20.15
CA ASP A 64 -2.20 24.65 20.32
C ASP A 64 -2.73 25.66 21.37
N VAL A 65 -1.98 26.75 21.57
CA VAL A 65 -2.35 27.83 22.51
C VAL A 65 -3.71 28.43 22.17
N ASN A 66 -4.12 28.36 20.90
CA ASN A 66 -5.36 28.90 20.37
C ASN A 66 -6.51 27.87 20.40
N GLY A 67 -6.28 26.67 20.93
CA GLY A 67 -7.29 25.61 21.00
C GLY A 67 -7.49 24.83 19.70
N ASN A 68 -6.73 25.11 18.64
CA ASN A 68 -6.82 24.42 17.36
C ASN A 68 -6.08 23.07 17.41
N PRO A 69 -6.60 22.03 16.74
CA PRO A 69 -5.92 20.74 16.68
C PRO A 69 -4.57 20.87 15.96
N ILE A 70 -3.49 20.38 16.60
CA ILE A 70 -2.16 20.36 16.00
C ILE A 70 -2.09 19.19 15.03
N ALA A 71 -1.98 19.50 13.73
CA ALA A 71 -1.72 18.51 12.70
C ALA A 71 -0.41 17.76 13.00
N LYS A 72 -0.48 16.43 13.05
CA LYS A 72 0.70 15.59 13.29
C LYS A 72 1.56 15.59 12.03
N LYS A 73 2.86 15.82 12.19
CA LYS A 73 3.83 15.64 11.11
C LYS A 73 3.82 14.17 10.66
N VAL A 74 3.73 13.96 9.36
CA VAL A 74 3.81 12.64 8.74
C VAL A 74 5.29 12.24 8.68
N SER A 75 5.62 11.03 9.15
CA SER A 75 6.96 10.45 9.05
C SER A 75 7.17 9.76 7.71
N ALA A 76 8.43 9.60 7.29
CA ALA A 76 8.79 8.87 6.07
C ALA A 76 8.21 7.45 6.04
N TYR A 77 8.25 6.73 7.18
CA TYR A 77 7.65 5.42 7.32
C TYR A 77 6.14 5.43 7.05
N ASN A 78 5.40 6.43 7.54
CA ASN A 78 3.96 6.54 7.28
C ASN A 78 3.67 6.83 5.80
N VAL A 79 4.54 7.58 5.11
CA VAL A 79 4.42 7.79 3.66
C VAL A 79 4.64 6.47 2.92
N PHE A 80 5.70 5.74 3.26
CA PHE A 80 5.99 4.42 2.70
C PHE A 80 4.83 3.44 2.93
N LEU A 81 4.34 3.33 4.16
CA LEU A 81 3.24 2.45 4.54
C LEU A 81 1.97 2.74 3.74
N LYS A 82 1.60 4.02 3.58
CA LYS A 82 0.44 4.40 2.77
C LYS A 82 0.62 4.04 1.30
N LYS A 83 1.84 4.16 0.79
CA LYS A 83 2.17 3.82 -0.60
C LYS A 83 2.13 2.31 -0.82
N THR A 84 2.79 1.51 0.01
CA THR A 84 2.78 0.05 -0.12
C THR A 84 1.38 -0.53 0.02
N LEU A 85 0.58 0.01 0.95
CA LEU A 85 -0.81 -0.43 1.12
C LEU A 85 -1.67 -0.08 -0.10
N LYS A 86 -1.41 1.07 -0.74
CA LYS A 86 -2.08 1.46 -1.97
C LYS A 86 -1.65 0.58 -3.15
N ASP A 87 -0.34 0.36 -3.32
CA ASP A 87 0.21 -0.46 -4.39
C ASP A 87 -0.32 -1.90 -4.31
N SER A 88 -0.41 -2.46 -3.10
CA SER A 88 -1.00 -3.78 -2.86
C SER A 88 -2.49 -3.82 -3.24
N LYS A 89 -3.26 -2.80 -2.86
CA LYS A 89 -4.68 -2.69 -3.25
C LYS A 89 -4.87 -2.59 -4.77
N ASP A 90 -4.01 -1.85 -5.45
CA ASP A 90 -4.09 -1.63 -6.90
C ASP A 90 -3.62 -2.88 -7.69
N SER A 91 -2.69 -3.67 -7.13
CA SER A 91 -2.19 -4.91 -7.75
C SER A 91 -3.18 -6.08 -7.71
N GLY A 92 -4.22 -6.02 -6.87
CA GLY A 92 -5.13 -7.14 -6.64
C GLY A 92 -4.49 -8.32 -5.88
N GLU A 93 -3.22 -8.21 -5.50
CA GLU A 93 -2.59 -9.15 -4.59
C GLU A 93 -3.23 -9.06 -3.20
N LYS A 94 -3.12 -10.14 -2.42
CA LYS A 94 -3.62 -10.14 -1.04
C LYS A 94 -2.96 -8.98 -0.31
N PRO A 95 -3.75 -8.11 0.37
CA PRO A 95 -3.19 -7.05 1.19
C PRO A 95 -2.17 -7.66 2.16
N PHE A 96 -1.06 -6.95 2.40
CA PHE A 96 -0.06 -7.34 3.40
C PHE A 96 -0.78 -7.88 4.64
N LYS A 97 -0.47 -9.13 5.01
CA LYS A 97 -1.26 -9.84 6.03
C LYS A 97 -1.10 -9.16 7.38
N THR A 98 0.03 -8.50 7.61
CA THR A 98 0.31 -7.78 8.86
C THR A 98 1.14 -6.51 8.61
N PHE A 99 0.98 -5.53 9.51
CA PHE A 99 1.88 -4.36 9.55
C PHE A 99 3.33 -4.73 9.87
N ALA A 100 3.59 -5.92 10.43
CA ALA A 100 4.93 -6.42 10.70
C ALA A 100 5.71 -6.65 9.41
N GLU A 101 5.07 -7.24 8.38
CA GLU A 101 5.69 -7.44 7.06
C GLU A 101 6.15 -6.11 6.45
N VAL A 102 5.32 -5.07 6.53
CA VAL A 102 5.69 -3.73 6.02
C VAL A 102 6.82 -3.11 6.82
N ALA A 103 6.89 -3.36 8.13
CA ALA A 103 7.99 -2.91 8.97
C ALA A 103 9.32 -3.60 8.61
N GLU A 104 9.28 -4.90 8.27
CA GLU A 104 10.45 -5.63 7.76
C GLU A 104 10.90 -5.10 6.40
N MET A 105 9.96 -4.86 5.49
CA MET A 105 10.27 -4.23 4.20
C MET A 105 10.95 -2.87 4.40
N TRP A 106 10.47 -2.06 5.35
CA TRP A 106 11.09 -0.76 5.65
C TRP A 106 12.52 -0.88 6.22
N LYS A 107 12.81 -1.95 6.97
CA LYS A 107 14.18 -2.22 7.44
C LYS A 107 15.10 -2.62 6.28
N ASN A 108 14.57 -3.35 5.30
CA ASN A 108 15.32 -3.91 4.18
C ASN A 108 15.56 -2.93 3.01
N ILE A 109 14.83 -1.81 2.94
CA ILE A 109 15.10 -0.79 1.91
C ILE A 109 16.41 -0.02 2.19
N THR A 110 17.05 0.43 1.10
CA THR A 110 18.31 1.17 1.19
C THR A 110 18.10 2.58 1.75
N ASP A 111 19.14 3.17 2.33
CA ASP A 111 19.05 4.52 2.88
C ASP A 111 18.78 5.58 1.80
N SER A 112 19.20 5.35 0.56
CA SER A 112 18.82 6.20 -0.57
C SER A 112 17.31 6.19 -0.83
N GLN A 113 16.65 5.04 -0.67
CA GLN A 113 15.19 4.95 -0.79
C GLN A 113 14.50 5.59 0.42
N LYS A 114 15.01 5.39 1.64
CA LYS A 114 14.50 6.06 2.85
C LYS A 114 14.56 7.57 2.72
N ALA A 115 15.68 8.11 2.24
CA ALA A 115 15.87 9.54 1.98
C ALA A 115 14.82 10.10 1.00
N HIS A 116 14.46 9.34 -0.03
CA HIS A 116 13.38 9.75 -0.93
C HIS A 116 12.01 9.85 -0.22
N TYR A 117 11.69 8.92 0.68
CA TYR A 117 10.46 9.00 1.47
C TYR A 117 10.50 10.11 2.52
N GLU A 118 11.69 10.45 3.04
CA GLU A 118 11.87 11.61 3.92
C GLU A 118 11.61 12.93 3.20
N GLU A 119 12.10 13.08 1.97
CA GLU A 119 11.82 14.25 1.13
C GLU A 119 10.30 14.39 0.88
N LEU A 120 9.64 13.29 0.48
CA LEU A 120 8.17 13.29 0.31
C LEU A 120 7.42 13.63 1.61
N ALA A 121 7.91 13.16 2.76
CA ALA A 121 7.32 13.48 4.05
C ALA A 121 7.49 14.95 4.41
N LYS A 122 8.64 15.56 4.10
CA LYS A 122 8.87 17.00 4.28
C LYS A 122 7.93 17.82 3.42
N ASP A 123 7.84 17.52 2.11
CA ASP A 123 6.93 18.20 1.19
C ASP A 123 5.47 18.14 1.66
N LEU A 124 5.02 16.97 2.13
CA LEU A 124 3.65 16.81 2.64
C LEU A 124 3.42 17.61 3.92
N ASN A 125 4.41 17.68 4.81
CA ASN A 125 4.31 18.45 6.04
C ASN A 125 4.31 19.95 5.75
N GLU A 126 5.15 20.42 4.83
CA GLU A 126 5.20 21.82 4.39
C GLU A 126 3.87 22.24 3.77
N LYS A 127 3.35 21.43 2.84
CA LYS A 127 2.03 21.68 2.24
C LYS A 127 0.91 21.73 3.28
N ALA A 128 0.92 20.82 4.25
CA ALA A 128 -0.08 20.83 5.33
C ALA A 128 0.04 22.07 6.23
N THR A 129 1.26 22.58 6.44
CA THR A 129 1.46 23.83 7.17
C THR A 129 1.01 25.05 6.38
N GLU A 130 1.28 25.09 5.08
CA GLU A 130 0.84 26.17 4.19
C GLU A 130 -0.69 26.23 4.10
N GLU A 131 -1.35 25.09 3.89
CA GLU A 131 -2.81 24.99 3.83
C GLU A 131 -3.44 25.45 5.16
N ARG A 132 -2.82 25.09 6.29
CA ARG A 132 -3.26 25.55 7.60
C ARG A 132 -3.09 27.06 7.79
N LEU A 133 -1.98 27.65 7.31
CA LEU A 133 -1.78 29.10 7.35
C LEU A 133 -2.77 29.83 6.43
N ALA A 134 -3.05 29.29 5.25
CA ALA A 134 -4.02 29.83 4.32
C ALA A 134 -5.45 29.82 4.87
N LEU A 135 -5.87 28.70 5.49
CA LEU A 135 -7.21 28.58 6.10
C LEU A 135 -7.32 29.34 7.43
N GLY A 136 -6.23 29.39 8.22
CA GLY A 136 -6.18 30.09 9.50
C GLY A 136 -6.32 31.61 9.39
N SER A 137 -6.08 32.19 8.21
CA SER A 137 -6.32 33.62 7.96
C SER A 137 -7.80 33.93 7.67
N ALA A 138 -8.63 32.93 7.39
CA ALA A 138 -10.06 33.11 7.08
C ALA A 138 -11.01 32.71 8.23
N SER A 139 -10.54 31.94 9.22
CA SER A 139 -11.39 31.46 10.33
C SER A 139 -11.30 32.31 11.61
N GLY A 140 -11.08 33.62 11.48
CA GLY A 140 -11.27 34.60 12.56
C GLY A 140 -12.74 34.92 12.87
N GLY A 141 -13.67 34.07 12.44
CA GLY A 141 -15.11 34.19 12.73
C GLY A 141 -15.44 33.42 14.00
N ALA A 142 -15.64 34.17 15.07
CA ALA A 142 -16.09 33.71 16.38
C ALA A 142 -17.20 32.64 16.31
N GLY A 143 -17.14 31.70 17.25
CA GLY A 143 -18.24 30.80 17.53
C GLY A 143 -19.50 31.59 17.87
N ALA A 144 -20.40 31.74 16.91
CA ALA A 144 -21.83 31.86 17.14
C ALA A 144 -22.41 30.46 16.99
N ALA A 145 -22.83 29.87 18.10
CA ALA A 145 -23.53 28.60 18.12
C ALA A 145 -24.81 28.69 17.27
N PRO A 146 -25.00 27.86 16.22
CA PRO A 146 -26.30 27.75 15.56
C PRO A 146 -27.19 26.82 16.38
N ASN A 147 -27.64 27.28 17.54
CA ASN A 147 -28.87 26.77 18.12
C ASN A 147 -30.02 27.64 17.58
N SER A 148 -30.48 27.31 16.38
CA SER A 148 -31.81 27.71 15.92
C SER A 148 -32.48 26.49 15.30
N PRO A 149 -33.57 25.98 15.89
CA PRO A 149 -34.34 24.88 15.33
C PRO A 149 -35.39 25.43 14.35
N VAL A 150 -35.76 24.59 13.38
CA VAL A 150 -36.96 24.66 12.53
C VAL A 150 -37.04 25.85 11.56
N VAL A 151 -36.80 25.57 10.27
CA VAL A 151 -37.87 25.69 9.27
C VAL A 151 -37.65 24.67 8.15
N GLU A 152 -38.67 23.85 8.02
CA GLU A 152 -38.99 22.91 6.97
C GLU A 152 -39.40 23.64 5.68
N ALA A 153 -39.30 22.95 4.55
CA ALA A 153 -39.63 23.38 3.19
C ALA A 153 -38.62 24.32 2.52
N VAL A 154 -37.98 23.86 1.44
CA VAL A 154 -38.56 23.92 0.09
C VAL A 154 -37.69 23.05 -0.82
N ALA A 155 -38.38 22.15 -1.51
CA ALA A 155 -37.84 21.31 -2.56
C ALA A 155 -37.48 22.12 -3.81
N VAL A 156 -36.79 21.44 -4.73
CA VAL A 156 -36.76 21.69 -6.18
C VAL A 156 -35.60 22.56 -6.72
N ALA A 157 -34.75 21.86 -7.47
CA ALA A 157 -34.24 22.17 -8.81
C ALA A 157 -32.74 22.45 -9.01
N MET A 158 -32.29 21.84 -10.11
CA MET A 158 -31.17 22.16 -11.00
C MET A 158 -29.85 21.45 -10.66
N SER A 159 -29.60 20.31 -11.31
CA SER A 159 -29.13 20.14 -12.71
C SER A 159 -27.62 20.25 -12.82
N GLU A 160 -27.05 19.12 -13.24
CA GLU A 160 -25.97 18.95 -14.22
C GLU A 160 -25.21 20.23 -14.64
N GLU A 161 -23.91 20.25 -14.34
CA GLU A 161 -22.81 20.53 -15.26
C GLU A 161 -21.61 21.07 -14.49
N SER A 162 -20.53 20.29 -14.45
CA SER A 162 -19.23 20.77 -14.91
C SER A 162 -18.18 19.67 -14.72
N ALA A 163 -17.99 18.96 -15.84
CA ALA A 163 -16.70 18.40 -16.18
C ALA A 163 -15.61 19.49 -16.19
N VAL A 164 -14.36 19.02 -16.24
CA VAL A 164 -13.14 19.77 -16.59
C VAL A 164 -12.47 20.51 -15.43
N LYS A 165 -11.58 19.83 -14.68
CA LYS A 165 -10.27 20.39 -14.27
C LYS A 165 -9.15 19.34 -14.25
N ILE A 166 -8.70 19.01 -15.46
CA ILE A 166 -7.31 19.12 -15.92
C ILE A 166 -6.21 18.40 -15.11
N SER A 167 -5.79 17.28 -15.72
CA SER A 167 -4.45 16.70 -15.71
C SER A 167 -3.30 17.71 -15.60
N LYS A 168 -2.58 17.68 -14.48
CA LYS A 168 -1.27 18.36 -14.30
C LYS A 168 -0.10 17.41 -14.04
N SER A 169 -0.33 16.09 -14.01
CA SER A 169 0.71 15.09 -13.69
C SER A 169 1.54 14.61 -14.90
N GLU A 170 1.14 14.91 -16.14
CA GLU A 170 1.82 14.38 -17.33
C GLU A 170 2.95 15.25 -17.90
N LYS A 171 3.07 16.52 -17.50
CA LYS A 171 4.07 17.44 -18.09
C LYS A 171 5.49 17.31 -17.49
N LYS A 172 5.66 16.62 -16.36
CA LYS A 172 6.98 16.46 -15.71
C LYS A 172 7.76 15.21 -16.15
N LYS A 173 7.13 14.22 -16.81
CA LYS A 173 7.84 13.00 -17.27
C LYS A 173 8.58 13.17 -18.62
N LYS A 174 8.20 14.14 -19.46
CA LYS A 174 8.83 14.35 -20.77
C LYS A 174 10.22 15.04 -20.69
N LYS A 175 10.50 15.86 -19.67
CA LYS A 175 11.77 16.61 -19.56
C LYS A 175 12.95 15.77 -19.02
N LYS A 176 12.70 14.60 -18.39
CA LYS A 176 13.77 13.72 -17.86
C LYS A 176 14.29 12.72 -18.91
N LYS A 177 13.52 12.41 -19.96
CA LYS A 177 13.96 11.47 -21.01
C LYS A 177 14.92 12.12 -22.02
N GLU A 178 14.86 13.43 -22.23
CA GLU A 178 15.73 14.14 -23.18
C GLU A 178 17.14 14.40 -22.64
N LYS A 179 17.33 14.56 -21.32
CA LYS A 179 18.67 14.73 -20.72
C LYS A 179 19.51 13.44 -20.67
N LYS A 180 18.89 12.25 -20.79
CA LYS A 180 19.63 10.98 -20.77
C LYS A 180 20.23 10.64 -22.14
N ALA A 181 19.55 10.96 -23.24
CA ALA A 181 20.04 10.70 -24.59
C ALA A 181 21.29 11.54 -24.96
N ARG A 182 21.41 12.77 -24.43
CA ARG A 182 22.57 13.64 -24.72
C ARG A 182 23.86 13.23 -24.00
N LYS A 183 23.79 12.37 -22.97
CA LYS A 183 24.99 11.91 -22.24
C LYS A 183 25.61 10.66 -22.85
N GLU A 184 24.86 9.89 -23.64
CA GLU A 184 25.37 8.70 -24.34
C GLU A 184 26.01 9.05 -25.70
N SER A 185 25.71 10.20 -26.30
CA SER A 185 26.27 10.59 -27.61
C SER A 185 27.63 11.31 -27.55
N MET A 186 28.24 11.52 -26.37
CA MET A 186 29.55 12.20 -26.24
C MET A 186 30.66 11.30 -25.68
N GLY A 187 30.41 9.98 -25.56
CA GLY A 187 31.32 9.07 -24.85
C GLY A 187 32.18 8.13 -25.71
N SER A 188 32.08 8.17 -27.04
CA SER A 188 32.77 7.22 -27.92
C SER A 188 33.81 7.91 -28.81
N GLU A 189 34.87 8.45 -28.22
CA GLU A 189 36.08 8.84 -28.97
C GLU A 189 37.26 8.95 -28.00
N ALA A 190 37.85 7.81 -27.61
CA ALA A 190 39.21 7.72 -27.08
C ALA A 190 39.64 6.25 -26.91
N THR A 191 39.88 5.57 -28.02
CA THR A 191 40.87 4.47 -28.06
C THR A 191 42.00 4.95 -28.97
N PHE A 192 42.97 5.61 -28.34
CA PHE A 192 44.24 5.96 -28.97
C PHE A 192 45.21 4.81 -28.73
N ASP A 193 45.70 4.28 -29.83
CA ASP A 193 46.59 3.13 -30.00
C ASP A 193 48.04 3.53 -29.67
N SER A 194 48.73 2.78 -28.81
CA SER A 194 50.20 2.63 -28.74
C SER A 194 50.60 1.48 -27.85
#